data_AF-A0A1E4TM79-F1
#
_entry.id   AF-A0A1E4TM79-F1
#
_cell.length_a   1.000
_cell.length_b   1.000
_cell.length_c   1.000
_cell.angle_alpha   90.00
_cell.angle_beta   90.00
_cell.angle_gamma   90.00
#
_symmetry.space_group_name_H-M   'P 1'
#
loop_
_entity.id
_entity.type
_entity.pdbx_description
1 polymer ?
#
loop_
_entity_poly.entity_id
_entity_poly.type
_entity_poly.pdbx_seq_one_letter_code
_entity_poly.pdbx_strand_id
1 'polypeptide(L)'
;KQMAEEEGIRAHRFRETFLISLDKAASSVDVEDLKKCYPSVAALEGSDSLFADILSQVTDFWRTRSLKEFDLILKEKNVTEKLNELDEIIESGKQLAESGAPEDIQIENLTPAQILNAHSRNVKQNIIDRLNSLSLQIEQVNNKLDDQIDLICRSTAEDLKSLQSLL
;
A
#
# COMPACT_ATOMS: atom_id res chain seq x y z
N LYS A 1 2.89 3.67 19.05
CA LYS A 1 1.69 4.46 18.73
C LYS A 1 1.30 4.06 17.31
N GLN A 2 0.40 3.07 17.15
CA GLN A 2 -0.05 2.64 15.82
C GLN A 2 -0.85 3.79 15.23
N MET A 3 -0.37 4.36 14.12
CA MET A 3 -1.17 5.21 13.28
C MET A 3 -2.33 4.34 12.79
N ALA A 4 -3.56 4.73 13.11
CA ALA A 4 -4.71 4.18 12.41
C ALA A 4 -4.52 4.63 10.95
N GLU A 5 -4.17 3.70 10.07
CA GLU A 5 -4.14 3.96 8.64
C GLU A 5 -5.50 4.51 8.23
N GLU A 6 -5.51 5.65 7.55
CA GLU A 6 -6.71 6.25 7.02
C GLU A 6 -7.40 5.25 6.08
N GLU A 7 -8.70 5.05 6.26
CA GLU A 7 -9.50 4.16 5.42
C GLU A 7 -9.58 4.74 4.01
N GLY A 8 -8.97 4.08 3.02
CA GLY A 8 -8.99 4.53 1.63
C GLY A 8 -10.36 4.39 0.98
N ILE A 9 -10.56 5.03 -0.18
CA ILE A 9 -11.85 5.12 -0.87
C ILE A 9 -12.43 3.73 -1.16
N ARG A 10 -11.59 2.78 -1.59
CA ARG A 10 -12.04 1.42 -1.89
C ARG A 10 -12.43 0.63 -0.64
N ALA A 11 -11.66 0.74 0.44
CA ALA A 11 -11.99 0.11 1.72
C ALA A 11 -13.31 0.65 2.27
N HIS A 12 -13.50 1.97 2.20
CA HIS A 12 -14.74 2.63 2.59
C HIS A 12 -15.95 2.11 1.78
N ARG A 13 -15.85 2.08 0.45
CA ARG A 13 -16.93 1.57 -0.43
C ARG A 13 -17.22 0.09 -0.21
N PHE A 14 -16.20 -0.71 0.09
CA PHE A 14 -16.39 -2.12 0.42
C PHE A 14 -17.23 -2.29 1.69
N ARG A 15 -16.89 -1.53 2.74
CA ARG A 15 -17.67 -1.48 3.99
C ARG A 15 -19.09 -0.99 3.74
N GLU A 16 -19.27 0.10 3.01
CA GLU A 16 -20.59 0.64 2.66
C GLU A 16 -21.46 -0.40 1.93
N THR A 17 -20.88 -1.09 0.94
CA THR A 17 -21.59 -2.14 0.18
C THR A 17 -22.02 -3.30 1.10
N PHE A 18 -21.15 -3.68 2.04
CA PHE A 18 -21.49 -4.70 3.03
C PHE A 18 -22.65 -4.26 3.92
N LEU A 19 -22.63 -3.04 4.45
CA LEU A 19 -23.70 -2.49 5.29
C LEU A 19 -25.04 -2.47 4.55
N ILE A 20 -25.06 -1.96 3.32
CA ILE A 20 -26.27 -1.92 2.48
C ILE A 20 -26.81 -3.32 2.23
N SER A 21 -25.91 -4.28 1.94
CA SER A 21 -26.30 -5.66 1.68
C SER A 21 -26.84 -6.35 2.94
N LEU A 22 -26.23 -6.09 4.10
CA LEU A 22 -26.66 -6.60 5.39
C LEU A 22 -28.04 -6.07 5.76
N ASP A 23 -28.28 -4.76 5.59
CA ASP A 23 -29.58 -4.16 5.87
C ASP A 23 -30.67 -4.67 4.94
N LYS A 24 -30.36 -4.82 3.65
CA LYS A 24 -31.30 -5.40 2.68
C LYS A 24 -31.62 -6.85 3.01
N ALA A 25 -30.64 -7.65 3.42
CA ALA A 25 -30.85 -9.03 3.82
C ALA A 25 -31.65 -9.14 5.12
N ALA A 26 -31.32 -8.33 6.12
CA ALA A 26 -32.00 -8.32 7.41
C ALA A 26 -33.47 -7.86 7.31
N SER A 27 -33.77 -7.00 6.35
CA SER A 27 -35.13 -6.50 6.09
C SER A 27 -35.91 -7.32 5.06
N SER A 28 -35.37 -8.46 4.62
CA SER A 28 -35.98 -9.28 3.56
C SER A 28 -37.15 -10.15 4.03
N VAL A 29 -37.29 -10.34 5.34
CA VAL A 29 -38.35 -11.15 5.96
C VAL A 29 -39.24 -10.22 6.77
N ASP A 30 -40.54 -10.29 6.54
CA ASP A 30 -41.53 -9.57 7.33
C ASP A 30 -42.28 -10.49 8.31
N VAL A 31 -43.13 -9.87 9.15
CA VAL A 31 -43.94 -10.58 10.13
C VAL A 31 -44.94 -11.53 9.46
N GLU A 32 -45.45 -11.18 8.28
CA GLU A 32 -46.43 -11.99 7.56
C GLU A 32 -45.80 -13.26 6.98
N ASP A 33 -44.56 -13.17 6.50
CA ASP A 33 -43.76 -14.32 6.08
C ASP A 33 -43.50 -15.29 7.24
N LEU A 34 -43.21 -14.77 8.43
CA LEU A 34 -43.10 -15.59 9.64
C LEU A 34 -44.42 -16.27 10.01
N LYS A 35 -45.55 -15.55 9.96
CA LYS A 35 -46.88 -16.13 10.25
C LYS A 35 -47.24 -17.25 9.28
N LYS A 36 -46.91 -17.11 7.99
CA LYS A 36 -47.12 -18.17 6.98
C LYS A 36 -46.33 -19.43 7.32
N CYS A 37 -45.12 -19.29 7.87
CA CYS A 37 -44.28 -20.41 8.29
C CYS A 37 -44.75 -21.06 9.60
N TYR A 38 -45.43 -20.31 10.48
CA TYR A 38 -45.86 -20.76 11.81
C TYR A 38 -47.37 -20.54 12.06
N PRO A 39 -48.25 -21.13 11.25
CA PRO A 39 -49.69 -20.83 11.27
C PRO A 39 -50.37 -21.20 12.60
N SER A 40 -49.91 -22.27 13.27
CA SER A 40 -50.46 -22.70 14.56
C SER A 40 -50.20 -21.69 15.68
N VAL A 41 -49.09 -20.96 15.61
CA VAL A 41 -48.72 -19.92 16.58
C VAL A 41 -49.39 -18.59 16.22
N ALA A 42 -49.54 -18.30 14.92
CA ALA A 42 -50.25 -17.13 14.42
C ALA A 42 -51.75 -17.10 14.76
N ALA A 43 -52.34 -18.25 15.13
CA ALA A 43 -53.73 -18.33 15.56
C ALA A 43 -53.96 -17.97 17.04
N LEU A 44 -52.90 -17.74 17.82
CA LEU A 44 -52.98 -17.40 19.24
C LEU A 44 -53.25 -15.90 19.44
N GLU A 45 -53.99 -15.55 20.50
CA GLU A 45 -54.13 -14.14 20.89
C GLU A 45 -52.77 -13.53 21.26
N GLY A 46 -52.48 -12.33 20.75
CA GLY A 46 -51.20 -11.64 20.99
C GLY A 46 -50.03 -12.14 20.13
N SER A 47 -50.27 -12.98 19.12
CA SER A 47 -49.21 -13.48 18.23
C SER A 47 -48.50 -12.36 17.46
N ASP A 48 -49.19 -11.27 17.12
CA ASP A 48 -48.64 -10.18 16.32
C ASP A 48 -47.47 -9.46 17.00
N SER A 49 -47.63 -9.13 18.29
CA SER A 49 -46.55 -8.55 19.09
C SER A 49 -45.42 -9.54 19.28
N LEU A 50 -45.72 -10.82 19.48
CA LEU A 50 -44.71 -11.87 19.63
C LEU A 50 -43.84 -12.01 18.38
N PHE A 51 -44.45 -12.07 17.19
CA PHE A 51 -43.68 -12.16 15.94
C PHE A 51 -42.88 -10.89 15.65
N ALA A 52 -43.41 -9.70 15.98
CA ALA A 52 -42.67 -8.45 15.85
C ALA A 52 -41.44 -8.42 16.78
N ASP A 53 -41.58 -8.85 18.03
CA ASP A 53 -40.49 -8.93 19.00
C ASP A 53 -39.42 -9.93 18.57
N ILE A 54 -39.83 -11.12 18.10
CA ILE A 54 -38.91 -12.14 17.58
C ILE A 54 -38.15 -11.61 16.37
N LEU A 55 -38.85 -11.00 15.41
CA LEU A 55 -38.21 -10.47 14.20
C LEU A 55 -37.21 -9.36 14.55
N SER A 56 -37.55 -8.47 15.49
CA SER A 56 -36.62 -7.44 15.98
C SER A 56 -35.39 -8.07 16.62
N GLN A 57 -35.56 -9.02 17.54
CA GLN A 57 -34.43 -9.67 18.24
C GLN A 57 -33.50 -10.41 17.27
N VAL A 58 -34.07 -11.16 16.32
CA VAL A 58 -33.29 -11.89 15.32
C VAL A 58 -32.53 -10.92 14.42
N THR A 59 -33.20 -9.86 13.97
CA THR A 59 -32.60 -8.83 13.11
C THR A 59 -31.45 -8.11 13.81
N ASP A 60 -31.64 -7.70 15.06
CA ASP A 60 -30.63 -6.99 15.85
C ASP A 60 -29.44 -7.88 16.18
N PHE A 61 -29.71 -9.13 16.57
CA PHE A 61 -28.68 -10.13 16.82
C PHE A 61 -27.86 -10.39 15.55
N TRP A 62 -28.52 -10.62 14.42
CA TRP A 62 -27.89 -10.86 13.13
C TRP A 62 -27.01 -9.68 12.73
N ARG A 63 -27.54 -8.45 12.74
CA ARG A 63 -26.79 -7.24 12.43
C ARG A 63 -25.54 -7.11 13.30
N THR A 64 -25.71 -7.19 14.61
CA THR A 64 -24.61 -7.02 15.57
C THR A 64 -23.53 -8.07 15.38
N ARG A 65 -23.93 -9.33 15.19
CA ARG A 65 -22.99 -10.44 15.02
C ARG A 65 -22.28 -10.35 13.68
N SER A 66 -22.99 -10.07 12.59
CA SER A 66 -22.42 -9.93 11.25
C SER A 66 -21.45 -8.77 11.16
N LEU A 67 -21.75 -7.61 11.76
CA LEU A 67 -20.84 -6.47 11.81
C LEU A 67 -19.54 -6.83 12.53
N LYS A 68 -19.66 -7.45 13.71
CA LYS A 68 -18.49 -7.86 14.50
C LYS A 68 -17.62 -8.87 13.75
N GLU A 69 -18.24 -9.85 13.11
CA GLU A 69 -17.51 -10.86 12.33
C GLU A 69 -16.83 -10.24 11.10
N PHE A 70 -17.52 -9.33 10.42
CA PHE A 70 -16.96 -8.61 9.28
C PHE A 70 -15.71 -7.81 9.67
N ASP A 71 -15.75 -7.07 10.78
CA ASP A 71 -14.59 -6.32 11.28
C ASP A 71 -13.42 -7.25 11.67
N LEU A 72 -13.72 -8.42 12.25
CA LEU A 72 -12.70 -9.43 12.54
C LEU A 72 -12.04 -9.95 11.27
N ILE A 73 -12.82 -10.26 10.23
CA ILE A 73 -12.30 -10.73 8.93
C ILE A 73 -11.44 -9.65 8.27
N LEU A 74 -11.90 -8.40 8.24
CA LEU A 74 -11.13 -7.28 7.68
C LEU A 74 -9.77 -7.16 8.36
N LYS A 75 -9.73 -7.28 9.69
CA LYS A 75 -8.50 -7.24 10.47
C LYS A 75 -7.61 -8.45 10.25
N GLU A 76 -8.16 -9.66 10.27
CA GLU A 76 -7.39 -10.90 10.12
C GLU A 76 -6.71 -11.00 8.75
N LYS A 77 -7.42 -10.60 7.69
CA LYS A 77 -6.92 -10.67 6.32
C LYS A 77 -6.16 -9.42 5.88
N ASN A 78 -6.08 -8.42 6.76
CA ASN A 78 -5.49 -7.13 6.51
C ASN A 78 -6.03 -6.48 5.23
N VAL A 79 -7.36 -6.46 5.11
CA VAL A 79 -8.05 -6.07 3.87
C VAL A 79 -7.89 -4.58 3.61
N THR A 80 -7.98 -3.74 4.64
CA THR A 80 -7.88 -2.28 4.49
C THR A 80 -6.54 -1.87 3.89
N GLU A 81 -5.43 -2.38 4.43
CA GLU A 81 -4.08 -2.10 3.90
C GLU A 81 -3.96 -2.54 2.44
N LYS A 82 -4.39 -3.77 2.12
CA LYS A 82 -4.35 -4.28 0.74
C LYS A 82 -5.21 -3.50 -0.25
N LEU A 83 -6.37 -2.99 0.18
CA LEU A 83 -7.22 -2.17 -0.67
C LEU A 83 -6.62 -0.77 -0.88
N ASN A 84 -5.93 -0.23 0.13
CA ASN A 84 -5.19 1.03 0.01
C ASN A 84 -3.99 0.86 -0.95
N GLU A 85 -3.17 -0.19 -0.76
CA GLU A 85 -2.06 -0.54 -1.66
C GLU A 85 -2.55 -0.71 -3.11
N LEU A 86 -3.72 -1.36 -3.30
CA LEU A 86 -4.31 -1.52 -4.62
C LEU A 86 -4.67 -0.18 -5.25
N ASP A 87 -5.21 0.77 -4.49
CA ASP A 87 -5.52 2.12 -5.01
C ASP A 87 -4.23 2.85 -5.42
N GLU A 88 -3.13 2.70 -4.67
CA GLU A 88 -1.81 3.24 -5.03
C GLU A 88 -1.25 2.61 -6.31
N ILE A 89 -1.37 1.29 -6.47
CA ILE A 89 -0.95 0.57 -7.68
C ILE A 89 -1.76 1.04 -8.89
N ILE A 90 -3.08 1.20 -8.75
CA ILE A 90 -3.96 1.67 -9.82
C ILE A 90 -3.58 3.09 -10.24
N GLU A 91 -3.33 3.98 -9.27
CA GLU A 91 -2.96 5.36 -9.56
C GLU A 91 -1.59 5.44 -10.26
N SER A 92 -0.62 4.67 -9.78
CA SER A 92 0.70 4.54 -10.43
C SER A 92 0.56 4.03 -11.88
N GLY A 93 -0.32 3.05 -12.10
CA GLY A 93 -0.61 2.51 -13.43
C GLY A 93 -1.23 3.54 -14.38
N LYS A 94 -2.15 4.37 -13.89
CA LYS A 94 -2.74 5.47 -14.70
C LYS A 94 -1.70 6.51 -15.09
N GLN A 95 -0.87 6.93 -14.15
CA GLN A 95 0.22 7.90 -14.42
C GLN A 95 1.20 7.36 -15.47
N LEU A 96 1.54 6.07 -15.39
CA LEU A 96 2.37 5.41 -16.39
C LEU A 96 1.69 5.41 -17.77
N ALA A 97 0.40 5.06 -17.85
CA ALA A 97 -0.34 5.08 -19.11
C ALA A 97 -0.38 6.48 -19.75
N GLU A 98 -0.58 7.53 -18.94
CA GLU A 98 -0.55 8.92 -19.40
C GLU A 98 0.85 9.36 -19.88
N SER A 99 1.90 8.83 -19.27
CA SER A 99 3.30 9.11 -19.64
C SER A 99 3.79 8.38 -20.91
N GLY A 100 2.95 7.56 -21.54
CA GLY A 100 3.29 6.80 -22.75
C GLY A 100 4.07 5.51 -22.47
N ALA A 101 3.81 4.87 -21.33
CA ALA A 101 4.48 3.63 -20.91
C ALA A 101 4.27 2.45 -21.90
N PRO A 102 5.19 1.47 -21.92
CA PRO A 102 5.23 0.42 -22.93
C PRO A 102 4.10 -0.62 -22.78
N GLU A 103 3.96 -1.46 -23.82
CA GLU A 103 2.96 -2.53 -23.97
C GLU A 103 2.77 -3.42 -22.73
N ASP A 104 1.55 -3.94 -22.61
CA ASP A 104 1.06 -4.79 -21.55
C ASP A 104 1.99 -6.00 -21.33
N ILE A 105 2.61 -6.08 -20.14
CA ILE A 105 3.55 -7.15 -19.81
C ILE A 105 2.74 -8.38 -19.41
N GLN A 106 2.77 -9.41 -20.25
CA GLN A 106 2.19 -10.71 -19.91
C GLN A 106 3.01 -11.40 -18.81
N ILE A 107 2.59 -11.22 -17.55
CA ILE A 107 3.26 -11.74 -16.35
C ILE A 107 3.43 -13.26 -16.41
N GLU A 108 2.47 -13.97 -17.02
CA GLU A 108 2.48 -15.44 -17.15
C GLU A 108 3.66 -15.98 -17.97
N ASN A 109 4.24 -15.15 -18.84
CA ASN A 109 5.37 -15.53 -19.68
C ASN A 109 6.73 -15.16 -19.04
N LEU A 110 6.74 -14.56 -17.86
CA LEU A 110 7.96 -14.17 -17.18
C LEU A 110 8.62 -15.38 -16.49
N THR A 111 9.90 -15.59 -16.79
CA THR A 111 10.71 -16.57 -16.07
C THR A 111 10.99 -16.09 -14.64
N PRO A 112 11.19 -17.00 -13.67
CA PRO A 112 11.57 -16.63 -12.30
C PRO A 112 12.81 -15.73 -12.24
N ALA A 113 13.77 -15.93 -13.14
CA ALA A 113 14.97 -15.10 -13.25
C ALA A 113 14.65 -13.66 -13.67
N GLN A 114 13.70 -13.45 -14.59
CA GLN A 114 13.27 -12.11 -14.98
C GLN A 114 12.57 -11.38 -13.84
N ILE A 115 11.72 -12.07 -13.07
CA ILE A 115 11.04 -11.50 -11.89
C ILE A 115 12.07 -11.08 -10.83
N LEU A 116 13.02 -11.96 -10.51
CA LEU A 116 14.09 -11.64 -9.55
C LEU A 116 14.95 -10.46 -10.00
N ASN A 117 15.29 -10.39 -11.30
CA ASN A 117 16.06 -9.29 -11.84
C ASN A 117 15.29 -7.96 -11.80
N ALA A 118 14.00 -7.97 -12.12
CA ALA A 118 13.15 -6.78 -12.02
C ALA A 118 13.07 -6.27 -10.57
N HIS A 119 12.84 -7.16 -9.62
CA HIS A 119 12.76 -6.81 -8.20
C HIS A 119 14.11 -6.32 -7.64
N SER A 120 15.23 -6.83 -8.16
CA SER A 120 16.58 -6.42 -7.76
C SER A 120 17.03 -5.11 -8.40
N ARG A 121 16.28 -4.58 -9.38
CA ARG A 121 16.71 -3.43 -10.18
C ARG A 121 16.90 -2.18 -9.33
N ASN A 122 15.96 -1.87 -8.44
CA ASN A 122 16.03 -0.70 -7.57
C ASN A 122 17.24 -0.77 -6.62
N VAL A 123 17.50 -1.94 -6.04
CA VAL A 123 18.66 -2.16 -5.17
C VAL A 123 19.97 -1.97 -5.94
N LYS A 124 20.06 -2.55 -7.14
CA LYS A 124 21.23 -2.38 -8.02
C LYS A 124 21.42 -0.93 -8.43
N GLN A 125 20.35 -0.22 -8.76
CA GLN A 125 20.40 1.19 -9.14
C GLN A 125 20.92 2.06 -7.99
N ASN A 126 20.40 1.87 -6.78
CA ASN A 126 20.88 2.59 -5.60
C ASN A 126 22.37 2.36 -5.33
N ILE A 127 22.86 1.14 -5.56
CA ILE A 127 24.29 0.82 -5.42
C ILE A 127 25.11 1.52 -6.50
N ILE A 128 24.65 1.52 -7.75
CA ILE A 128 25.30 2.23 -8.86
C ILE A 128 25.40 3.72 -8.55
N ASP A 129 24.31 4.35 -8.11
CA ASP A 129 24.28 5.77 -7.81
C ASP A 129 25.24 6.13 -6.67
N ARG A 130 25.31 5.26 -5.64
CA ARG A 130 26.29 5.40 -4.55
C ARG A 130 27.73 5.27 -5.03
N LEU A 131 28.03 4.29 -5.88
CA LEU A 131 29.37 4.09 -6.43
C LEU A 131 29.79 5.27 -7.30
N ASN A 132 28.89 5.79 -8.13
CA ASN A 132 29.13 6.97 -8.94
C ASN A 132 29.43 8.20 -8.08
N SER A 133 28.66 8.41 -7.01
CA SER A 133 28.91 9.49 -6.06
C SER A 133 30.30 9.37 -5.40
N LEU A 134 30.68 8.15 -4.99
CA LEU A 134 31.99 7.89 -4.41
C LEU A 134 33.13 8.14 -5.41
N SER A 135 32.98 7.67 -6.65
CA SER A 135 33.97 7.89 -7.71
C SER A 135 34.21 9.38 -7.94
N LEU A 136 33.12 10.15 -7.99
CA LEU A 136 33.18 11.60 -8.19
C LEU A 136 33.85 12.32 -7.01
N GLN A 137 33.63 11.84 -5.78
CA GLN A 137 34.36 12.33 -4.60
C GLN A 137 35.86 12.02 -4.67
N ILE A 138 36.23 10.80 -5.09
CA ILE A 138 37.64 10.41 -5.21
C ILE A 138 38.34 11.24 -6.29
N GLU A 139 37.71 11.44 -7.45
CA GLU A 139 38.23 12.30 -8.51
C GLU A 139 38.44 13.74 -8.02
N GLN A 140 37.48 14.29 -7.27
CA GLN A 140 37.63 15.62 -6.66
C GLN A 140 38.81 15.69 -5.68
N VAL A 141 39.04 14.64 -4.88
CA VAL A 141 40.17 14.59 -3.95
C VAL A 141 41.49 14.46 -4.70
N ASN A 142 41.56 13.59 -5.72
CA ASN A 142 42.76 13.42 -6.54
C ASN A 142 43.14 14.73 -7.23
N ASN A 143 42.18 15.41 -7.88
CA ASN A 143 42.43 16.70 -8.52
C ASN A 143 42.98 17.74 -7.52
N LYS A 144 42.42 17.80 -6.31
CA LYS A 144 42.92 18.70 -5.25
C LYS A 144 44.32 18.34 -4.77
N LEU A 145 44.66 17.06 -4.73
CA LEU A 145 45.99 16.60 -4.35
C LEU A 145 47.00 16.90 -5.46
N ASP A 146 46.64 16.71 -6.72
CA ASP A 146 47.46 17.07 -7.87
C ASP A 146 47.75 18.58 -7.89
N ASP A 147 46.73 19.41 -7.64
CA ASP A 147 46.91 20.86 -7.51
C ASP A 147 47.89 21.23 -6.39
N GLN A 148 47.84 20.52 -5.24
CA GLN A 148 48.77 20.73 -4.12
C GLN A 148 50.19 20.29 -4.47
N ILE A 149 50.34 19.16 -5.15
CA ILE A 149 51.64 18.66 -5.61
C ILE A 149 52.27 19.67 -6.58
N ASP A 150 51.50 20.15 -7.56
CA ASP A 150 51.95 21.16 -8.51
C ASP A 150 52.39 22.46 -7.82
N LEU A 151 51.64 22.90 -6.82
CA LEU A 151 51.99 24.09 -6.04
C LEU A 151 53.32 23.92 -5.28
N ILE A 152 53.50 22.79 -4.60
CA ILE A 152 54.74 22.48 -3.87
C ILE A 152 55.92 22.35 -4.83
N CYS A 153 55.74 21.66 -5.97
CA CYS A 153 56.76 21.55 -7.00
C CYS A 153 57.21 22.92 -7.53
N ARG A 154 56.27 23.84 -7.75
CA ARG A 154 56.60 25.23 -8.16
C ARG A 154 57.37 25.97 -7.07
N SER A 155 56.89 25.93 -5.82
CA SER A 155 57.56 26.58 -4.69
C SER A 155 58.99 26.07 -4.50
N THR A 156 59.18 24.75 -4.47
CA THR A 156 60.52 24.15 -4.32
C THR A 156 61.46 24.48 -5.48
N ALA A 157 60.94 24.55 -6.71
CA ALA A 157 61.74 24.98 -7.87
C ALA A 157 62.15 26.45 -7.79
N GLU A 158 61.28 27.32 -7.27
CA GLU A 158 61.60 28.73 -6.99
C GLU A 158 62.65 28.85 -5.88
N ASP A 159 62.47 28.13 -4.76
CA ASP A 159 63.41 28.12 -3.65
C ASP A 159 64.81 27.64 -4.08
N LEU A 160 64.88 26.60 -4.93
CA LEU A 160 66.15 26.12 -5.50
C LEU A 160 66.83 27.15 -6.40
N LYS A 161 66.06 27.87 -7.23
CA LYS A 161 66.60 28.98 -8.04
C LYS A 161 67.15 30.09 -7.16
N SER A 162 66.42 30.46 -6.10
CA SER A 162 66.85 31.47 -5.14
C SER A 162 68.15 31.08 -4.45
N LEU A 163 68.28 29.83 -4.00
CA LEU A 163 69.51 29.31 -3.40
C LEU A 163 70.68 29.28 -4.39
N GLN A 164 70.46 28.89 -5.64
CA GLN A 164 71.50 28.93 -6.68
C GLN A 164 71.98 30.34 -7.01
N SER A 165 71.11 31.36 -6.90
CA SER A 165 71.50 32.76 -7.14
C SER A 165 72.31 33.39 -5.99
N LEU A 166 72.41 32.71 -4.84
CA LEU A 166 73.14 33.15 -3.65
C LEU A 166 74.55 32.53 -3.53
N LEU A 167 74.88 31.55 -4.39
CA LEU A 167 76.18 30.89 -4.50
C LEU A 167 76.98 31.46 -5.68
#